data_AF-A0A0F9AVU3-F1
#
_entry.id   AF-A0A0F9AVU3-F1
#
_cell.length_a   1.000
_cell.length_b   1.000
_cell.length_c   1.000
_cell.angle_alpha   90.00
_cell.angle_beta   90.00
_cell.angle_gamma   90.00
#
_symmetry.space_group_name_H-M   'P 1'
#
loop_
_entity.id
_entity.type
_entity.pdbx_description
1 polymer ?
#
loop_
_entity_poly.entity_id
_entity_poly.type
_entity_poly.pdbx_seq_one_letter_code
_entity_poly.pdbx_strand_id
1 'polypeptide(L)'
;VDNALGEIGGEEAGEFLYREYLGANSDAYKNHLLVLMSRAGHEPALSRSTELLKLDPYKSQYRAVYFYGTMGESSVPFLINKLDHWSPSVRKNAAQMLGQWFLAQEATKPIISRYAKEEDQSVRGKLLDALERTMVDLRALEQFMKKVEKEEKDGLVRRFARESIKNIPRLREALKRRQGERRPDQKSFKKAYDDLYDSKGENGSFRALGLASDFRDEQALALLRARILRRGTPEAVYDAQEINRIILINRLIRSEGLG
;
A
#
# COMPACT_ATOMS: atom_id res chain seq x y z
N VAL A 1 14.97 -25.21 4.46
CA VAL A 1 14.47 -25.62 3.12
C VAL A 1 13.43 -24.61 2.63
N ASP A 2 12.48 -24.22 3.49
CA ASP A 2 11.35 -23.36 3.12
C ASP A 2 11.75 -21.97 2.60
N ASN A 3 12.78 -21.35 3.18
CA ASN A 3 13.33 -20.09 2.65
C ASN A 3 13.80 -20.23 1.20
N ALA A 4 14.43 -21.35 0.84
CA ALA A 4 14.86 -21.59 -0.54
C ALA A 4 13.67 -21.80 -1.47
N LEU A 5 12.59 -22.46 -0.99
CA LEU A 5 11.36 -22.65 -1.76
C LEU A 5 10.64 -21.32 -2.04
N GLY A 6 10.63 -20.38 -1.09
CA GLY A 6 10.09 -19.04 -1.32
C GLY A 6 10.87 -18.24 -2.39
N GLU A 7 12.18 -18.47 -2.52
CA GLU A 7 13.03 -17.80 -3.51
C GLU A 7 13.01 -18.49 -4.89
N ILE A 8 12.98 -19.83 -4.93
CA ILE A 8 12.81 -20.60 -6.17
C ILE A 8 11.44 -20.29 -6.79
N GLY A 9 10.41 -20.25 -5.94
CA GLY A 9 9.04 -19.97 -6.32
C GLY A 9 8.42 -21.00 -7.26
N GLY A 10 7.29 -20.64 -7.86
CA GLY A 10 6.51 -21.54 -8.71
C GLY A 10 5.40 -22.26 -7.96
N GLU A 11 4.52 -22.91 -8.73
CA GLU A 11 3.32 -23.56 -8.23
C GLU A 11 3.66 -24.70 -7.26
N GLU A 12 4.65 -25.52 -7.59
CA GLU A 12 5.07 -26.65 -6.77
C GLU A 12 5.67 -26.21 -5.43
N ALA A 13 6.47 -25.14 -5.43
CA ALA A 13 6.99 -24.56 -4.20
C ALA A 13 5.86 -23.99 -3.34
N GLY A 14 4.89 -23.33 -3.97
CA GLY A 14 3.69 -22.81 -3.33
C GLY A 14 2.85 -23.91 -2.66
N GLU A 15 2.55 -24.97 -3.40
CA GLU A 15 1.78 -26.12 -2.91
C GLU A 15 2.48 -26.85 -1.76
N PHE A 16 3.81 -27.00 -1.84
CA PHE A 16 4.58 -27.56 -0.72
C PHE A 16 4.45 -26.71 0.54
N LEU A 17 4.69 -25.40 0.42
CA LEU A 17 4.56 -24.47 1.55
C LEU A 17 3.14 -24.43 2.12
N TYR A 18 2.12 -24.63 1.27
CA TYR A 18 0.73 -24.73 1.71
C TYR A 18 0.46 -25.99 2.53
N ARG A 19 1.00 -27.15 2.12
CA ARG A 19 0.88 -28.40 2.90
C ARG A 19 1.56 -28.26 4.26
N GLU A 20 2.75 -27.68 4.30
CA GLU A 20 3.45 -27.36 5.55
C GLU A 20 2.62 -26.42 6.45
N TYR A 21 1.95 -25.42 5.86
CA TYR A 21 1.07 -24.51 6.59
C TYR A 21 -0.09 -25.24 7.27
N LEU A 22 -0.68 -26.25 6.61
CA LEU A 22 -1.77 -27.05 7.16
C LEU A 22 -1.33 -27.91 8.34
N GLY A 23 -0.09 -28.43 8.31
CA GLY A 23 0.50 -29.24 9.39
C GLY A 23 1.13 -28.42 10.54
N ALA A 24 1.33 -27.12 10.35
CA ALA A 24 2.00 -26.28 11.35
C ALA A 24 1.14 -26.05 12.62
N ASN A 25 1.80 -26.09 13.78
CA ASN A 25 1.15 -25.87 15.08
C ASN A 25 1.42 -24.50 15.71
N SER A 26 2.35 -23.71 15.14
CA SER A 26 2.71 -22.38 15.65
C SER A 26 2.20 -21.28 14.73
N ASP A 27 1.51 -20.29 15.28
CA ASP A 27 1.07 -19.11 14.53
C ASP A 27 2.24 -18.33 13.93
N ALA A 28 3.37 -18.25 14.65
CA ALA A 28 4.57 -17.59 14.15
C ALA A 28 5.12 -18.30 12.89
N TYR A 29 5.08 -19.63 12.87
CA TYR A 29 5.51 -20.42 11.72
C TYR A 29 4.50 -20.35 10.58
N LYS A 30 3.19 -20.45 10.86
CA LYS A 30 2.14 -20.23 9.86
C LYS A 30 2.27 -18.87 9.17
N ASN A 31 2.51 -17.82 9.95
CA ASN A 31 2.72 -16.47 9.43
C ASN A 31 4.00 -16.37 8.59
N HIS A 32 5.03 -17.17 8.88
CA HIS A 32 6.24 -17.22 8.06
C HIS A 32 5.98 -17.92 6.73
N LEU A 33 5.31 -19.06 6.76
CA LEU A 33 4.92 -19.82 5.57
C LEU A 33 4.02 -19.02 4.63
N LEU A 34 3.10 -18.20 5.17
CA LEU A 34 2.33 -17.25 4.37
C LEU A 34 3.23 -16.30 3.57
N VAL A 35 4.22 -15.67 4.22
CA VAL A 35 5.16 -14.78 3.52
C VAL A 35 5.92 -15.54 2.43
N LEU A 36 6.40 -16.75 2.70
CA LEU A 36 7.08 -17.56 1.69
C LEU A 36 6.17 -17.93 0.52
N MET A 37 4.91 -18.31 0.78
CA MET A 37 3.90 -18.57 -0.25
C MET A 37 3.68 -17.35 -1.14
N SER A 38 3.66 -16.13 -0.58
CA SER A 38 3.54 -14.91 -1.38
C SER A 38 4.74 -14.68 -2.32
N ARG A 39 5.96 -15.02 -1.88
CA ARG A 39 7.16 -14.94 -2.72
C ARG A 39 7.14 -15.97 -3.84
N ALA A 40 6.62 -17.16 -3.53
CA ALA A 40 6.42 -18.23 -4.50
C ALA A 40 5.31 -17.93 -5.52
N GLY A 41 4.44 -16.94 -5.26
CA GLY A 41 3.31 -16.59 -6.11
C GLY A 41 2.06 -17.46 -5.90
N HIS A 42 1.94 -18.10 -4.73
CA HIS A 42 0.80 -18.99 -4.42
C HIS A 42 -0.44 -18.18 -3.99
N GLU A 43 -1.24 -17.77 -4.97
CA GLU A 43 -2.46 -16.96 -4.77
C GLU A 43 -3.47 -17.51 -3.74
N PRO A 44 -3.72 -18.83 -3.63
CA PRO A 44 -4.65 -19.37 -2.64
C PRO A 44 -4.31 -19.01 -1.18
N ALA A 45 -3.05 -18.65 -0.89
CA ALA A 45 -2.62 -18.19 0.43
C ALA A 45 -3.38 -16.94 0.93
N LEU A 46 -3.89 -16.09 0.01
CA LEU A 46 -4.66 -14.89 0.38
C LEU A 46 -5.82 -15.23 1.31
N SER A 47 -6.55 -16.31 1.03
CA SER A 47 -7.70 -16.76 1.84
C SER A 47 -7.35 -17.09 3.30
N ARG A 48 -6.09 -17.44 3.57
CA ARG A 48 -5.56 -17.84 4.90
C ARG A 48 -4.83 -16.73 5.64
N SER A 49 -4.70 -15.55 5.03
CA SER A 49 -3.82 -14.49 5.51
C SER A 49 -4.42 -13.55 6.56
N THR A 50 -5.71 -13.67 6.91
CA THR A 50 -6.40 -12.73 7.82
C THR A 50 -5.66 -12.53 9.15
N GLU A 51 -5.00 -13.57 9.66
CA GLU A 51 -4.21 -13.49 10.90
C GLU A 51 -3.05 -12.50 10.81
N LEU A 52 -2.46 -12.29 9.62
CA LEU A 52 -1.43 -11.28 9.41
C LEU A 52 -1.95 -9.86 9.67
N LEU A 53 -3.24 -9.61 9.42
CA LEU A 53 -3.88 -8.31 9.69
C LEU A 53 -4.20 -8.10 11.18
N LYS A 54 -4.06 -9.11 12.04
CA LYS A 54 -4.13 -8.92 13.49
C LYS A 54 -2.80 -8.43 14.08
N LEU A 55 -1.71 -8.66 13.36
CA LEU A 55 -0.37 -8.27 13.80
C LEU A 55 -0.20 -6.75 13.67
N ASP A 56 0.52 -6.15 14.62
CA ASP A 56 1.00 -4.78 14.45
C ASP A 56 2.08 -4.77 13.34
N PRO A 57 1.91 -4.04 12.22
CA PRO A 57 2.84 -4.10 11.10
C PRO A 57 4.29 -3.73 11.47
N TYR A 58 4.49 -2.85 12.45
CA TYR A 58 5.80 -2.35 12.86
C TYR A 58 6.48 -3.24 13.89
N LYS A 59 5.70 -3.96 14.71
CA LYS A 59 6.24 -4.91 15.71
C LYS A 59 6.37 -6.34 15.19
N SER A 60 5.74 -6.66 14.05
CA SER A 60 5.71 -8.01 13.46
C SER A 60 6.67 -8.19 12.30
N GLN A 61 7.75 -7.40 12.24
CA GLN A 61 8.74 -7.46 11.15
C GLN A 61 8.10 -7.29 9.78
N TYR A 62 7.08 -6.42 9.65
CA TYR A 62 6.42 -6.11 8.37
C TYR A 62 5.79 -7.32 7.64
N ARG A 63 5.43 -8.41 8.34
CA ARG A 63 4.88 -9.63 7.70
C ARG A 63 3.66 -9.38 6.81
N ALA A 64 2.71 -8.57 7.29
CA ALA A 64 1.53 -8.20 6.49
C ALA A 64 1.94 -7.42 5.23
N VAL A 65 2.90 -6.51 5.35
CA VAL A 65 3.41 -5.70 4.23
C VAL A 65 4.13 -6.59 3.21
N TYR A 66 5.01 -7.48 3.65
CA TYR A 66 5.68 -8.42 2.75
C TYR A 66 4.68 -9.34 2.07
N PHE A 67 3.73 -9.90 2.81
CA PHE A 67 2.73 -10.80 2.23
C PHE A 67 1.86 -10.09 1.20
N TYR A 68 1.05 -9.12 1.62
CA TYR A 68 0.11 -8.46 0.70
C TYR A 68 0.85 -7.69 -0.38
N GLY A 69 1.91 -6.96 -0.02
CA GLY A 69 2.66 -6.16 -0.97
C GLY A 69 3.38 -6.99 -2.05
N THR A 70 3.84 -8.21 -1.73
CA THR A 70 4.39 -9.14 -2.73
C THR A 70 3.29 -9.72 -3.61
N MET A 71 2.13 -10.04 -3.04
CA MET A 71 0.94 -10.46 -3.81
C MET A 71 0.45 -9.35 -4.75
N GLY A 72 0.71 -8.08 -4.41
CA GLY A 72 0.38 -6.94 -5.25
C GLY A 72 -1.13 -6.69 -5.33
N GLU A 73 -1.59 -6.17 -6.46
CA GLU A 73 -2.97 -5.70 -6.67
C GLU A 73 -4.03 -6.80 -6.46
N SER A 74 -3.67 -8.08 -6.56
CA SER A 74 -4.57 -9.21 -6.24
C SER A 74 -5.04 -9.20 -4.78
N SER A 75 -4.31 -8.52 -3.89
CA SER A 75 -4.70 -8.33 -2.48
C SER A 75 -5.83 -7.32 -2.29
N VAL A 76 -6.04 -6.40 -3.23
CA VAL A 76 -6.96 -5.25 -3.03
C VAL A 76 -8.41 -5.70 -2.78
N PRO A 77 -9.02 -6.61 -3.57
CA PRO A 77 -10.38 -7.09 -3.29
C PRO A 77 -10.51 -7.78 -1.93
N PHE A 78 -9.51 -8.58 -1.56
CA PHE A 78 -9.46 -9.25 -0.26
C PHE A 78 -9.41 -8.22 0.88
N LEU A 79 -8.54 -7.22 0.79
CA LEU A 79 -8.39 -6.18 1.80
C LEU A 79 -9.63 -5.28 1.90
N ILE A 80 -10.30 -4.98 0.79
CA ILE A 80 -11.59 -4.28 0.78
C ILE A 80 -12.62 -5.09 1.58
N ASN A 81 -12.71 -6.41 1.38
CA ASN A 81 -13.59 -7.26 2.18
C ASN A 81 -13.25 -7.20 3.69
N LYS A 82 -11.96 -7.11 4.05
CA LYS A 82 -11.53 -7.01 5.45
C LYS A 82 -11.84 -5.70 6.14
N LEU A 83 -12.26 -4.66 5.41
CA LEU A 83 -12.80 -3.45 6.02
C LEU A 83 -14.05 -3.74 6.85
N ASP A 84 -14.83 -4.78 6.56
CA ASP A 84 -16.04 -5.15 7.32
C ASP A 84 -15.81 -6.32 8.29
N HIS A 85 -14.56 -6.64 8.61
CA HIS A 85 -14.25 -7.69 9.58
C HIS A 85 -14.70 -7.32 11.00
N TRP A 86 -15.13 -8.30 11.80
CA TRP A 86 -15.61 -8.08 13.17
C TRP A 86 -14.54 -7.48 14.10
N SER A 87 -13.29 -7.90 13.94
CA SER A 87 -12.16 -7.40 14.74
C SER A 87 -11.71 -6.00 14.28
N PRO A 88 -11.71 -4.99 15.17
CA PRO A 88 -11.23 -3.63 14.85
C PRO A 88 -9.79 -3.59 14.35
N SER A 89 -8.90 -4.42 14.91
CA SER A 89 -7.50 -4.51 14.49
C SER A 89 -7.36 -4.92 13.03
N VAL A 90 -8.17 -5.88 12.58
CA VAL A 90 -8.19 -6.32 11.17
C VAL A 90 -8.69 -5.19 10.27
N ARG A 91 -9.79 -4.51 10.63
CA ARG A 91 -10.32 -3.38 9.84
C ARG A 91 -9.29 -2.25 9.71
N LYS A 92 -8.67 -1.88 10.83
CA LYS A 92 -7.63 -0.85 10.93
C LYS A 92 -6.45 -1.17 10.01
N ASN A 93 -5.93 -2.38 10.09
CA ASN A 93 -4.78 -2.79 9.30
C ASN A 93 -5.14 -3.00 7.82
N ALA A 94 -6.35 -3.43 7.49
CA ALA A 94 -6.84 -3.47 6.11
C ALA A 94 -6.89 -2.07 5.50
N ALA A 95 -7.43 -1.08 6.22
CA ALA A 95 -7.41 0.32 5.80
C ALA A 95 -5.98 0.84 5.62
N GLN A 96 -5.07 0.51 6.54
CA GLN A 96 -3.66 0.87 6.43
C GLN A 96 -2.99 0.26 5.21
N MET A 97 -3.25 -1.01 4.88
CA MET A 97 -2.72 -1.63 3.66
C MET A 97 -3.25 -0.93 2.41
N LEU A 98 -4.58 -0.79 2.29
CA LEU A 98 -5.23 -0.15 1.13
C LEU A 98 -4.73 1.27 0.90
N GLY A 99 -4.56 2.05 1.98
CA GLY A 99 -4.11 3.44 1.92
C GLY A 99 -2.60 3.58 1.77
N GLN A 100 -1.80 3.07 2.71
CA GLN A 100 -0.36 3.37 2.78
C GLN A 100 0.51 2.47 1.89
N TRP A 101 0.03 1.28 1.54
CA TRP A 101 0.83 0.28 0.83
C TRP A 101 0.39 0.09 -0.62
N PHE A 102 -0.93 0.07 -0.87
CA PHE A 102 -1.47 -0.11 -2.23
C PHE A 102 -1.82 1.19 -2.92
N LEU A 103 -2.21 2.23 -2.17
CA LEU A 103 -2.83 3.44 -2.71
C LEU A 103 -4.10 3.09 -3.53
N ALA A 104 -4.87 2.10 -3.10
CA ALA A 104 -5.97 1.52 -3.89
C ALA A 104 -7.13 2.52 -4.04
N GLN A 105 -7.26 3.17 -5.20
CA GLN A 105 -8.32 4.17 -5.46
C GLN A 105 -9.72 3.52 -5.44
N GLU A 106 -9.80 2.27 -5.85
CA GLU A 106 -11.01 1.43 -5.81
C GLU A 106 -11.52 1.26 -4.38
N ALA A 107 -10.65 1.39 -3.38
CA ALA A 107 -11.03 1.31 -1.96
C ALA A 107 -11.63 2.62 -1.41
N THR A 108 -11.59 3.75 -2.13
CA THR A 108 -12.11 5.02 -1.61
C THR A 108 -13.57 4.92 -1.21
N LYS A 109 -14.45 4.36 -2.05
CA LYS A 109 -15.87 4.19 -1.73
C LYS A 109 -16.10 3.21 -0.56
N PRO A 110 -15.49 2.00 -0.55
CA PRO A 110 -15.54 1.11 0.61
C PRO A 110 -15.07 1.76 1.92
N ILE A 111 -13.98 2.55 1.89
CA ILE A 111 -13.44 3.22 3.07
C ILE A 111 -14.42 4.28 3.59
N ILE A 112 -15.02 5.09 2.73
CA ILE A 112 -16.07 6.06 3.11
C ILE A 112 -17.27 5.33 3.72
N SER A 113 -17.74 4.26 3.08
CA SER A 113 -18.86 3.45 3.58
C SER A 113 -18.56 2.88 4.95
N ARG A 114 -17.33 2.38 5.16
CA ARG A 114 -16.92 1.86 6.46
C ARG A 114 -16.82 2.95 7.52
N TYR A 115 -16.25 4.11 7.17
CA TYR A 115 -16.13 5.25 8.08
C TYR A 115 -17.50 5.68 8.65
N ALA A 116 -18.53 5.72 7.81
CA ALA A 116 -19.87 6.16 8.19
C ALA A 116 -20.54 5.30 9.27
N LYS A 117 -20.14 4.02 9.40
CA LYS A 117 -20.68 3.05 10.37
C LYS A 117 -19.63 2.56 11.37
N GLU A 118 -18.47 3.20 11.43
CA GLU A 118 -17.38 2.80 12.32
C GLU A 118 -17.53 3.46 13.69
N GLU A 119 -17.53 2.65 14.73
CA GLU A 119 -17.66 3.09 16.12
C GLU A 119 -16.30 3.31 16.77
N ASP A 120 -15.29 2.51 16.39
CA ASP A 120 -13.94 2.62 16.94
C ASP A 120 -13.22 3.86 16.36
N GLN A 121 -12.91 4.82 17.23
CA GLN A 121 -12.22 6.06 16.87
C GLN A 121 -10.80 5.85 16.31
N SER A 122 -10.09 4.81 16.75
CA SER A 122 -8.77 4.47 16.21
C SER A 122 -8.90 3.96 14.77
N VAL A 123 -9.92 3.14 14.50
CA VAL A 123 -10.23 2.69 13.15
C VAL A 123 -10.67 3.86 12.27
N ARG A 124 -11.54 4.75 12.76
CA ARG A 124 -11.96 5.97 12.02
C ARG A 124 -10.78 6.83 11.60
N GLY A 125 -9.86 7.13 12.52
CA GLY A 125 -8.65 7.89 12.19
C GLY A 125 -7.81 7.21 11.10
N LYS A 126 -7.73 5.87 11.12
CA LYS A 126 -7.02 5.12 10.06
C LYS A 126 -7.74 5.06 8.73
N LEU A 127 -9.08 5.05 8.72
CA LEU A 127 -9.86 5.17 7.49
C LEU A 127 -9.63 6.56 6.85
N LEU A 128 -9.58 7.63 7.65
CA LEU A 128 -9.26 8.98 7.14
C LEU A 128 -7.83 9.06 6.56
N ASP A 129 -6.85 8.52 7.27
CA ASP A 129 -5.45 8.42 6.79
C ASP A 129 -5.34 7.64 5.47
N ALA A 130 -6.17 6.61 5.28
CA ALA A 130 -6.26 5.90 4.02
C ALA A 130 -6.93 6.72 2.91
N LEU A 131 -7.93 7.55 3.24
CA LEU A 131 -8.58 8.43 2.25
C LEU A 131 -7.64 9.50 1.71
N GLU A 132 -6.71 10.04 2.50
CA GLU A 132 -5.70 11.00 2.02
C GLU A 132 -4.83 10.44 0.87
N ARG A 133 -4.74 9.11 0.73
CA ARG A 133 -3.92 8.43 -0.28
C ARG A 133 -4.71 7.77 -1.40
N THR A 134 -5.99 7.47 -1.15
CA THR A 134 -6.86 6.80 -2.12
C THR A 134 -7.77 7.79 -2.84
N MET A 135 -8.22 8.86 -2.16
CA MET A 135 -9.01 9.93 -2.77
C MET A 135 -8.09 11.00 -3.37
N VAL A 136 -7.67 10.78 -4.61
CA VAL A 136 -6.69 11.65 -5.29
C VAL A 136 -7.27 12.96 -5.80
N ASP A 137 -8.60 13.08 -5.88
CA ASP A 137 -9.28 14.36 -6.09
C ASP A 137 -9.23 15.18 -4.79
N LEU A 138 -8.32 16.16 -4.75
CA LEU A 138 -8.12 16.99 -3.56
C LEU A 138 -9.32 17.86 -3.21
N ARG A 139 -10.18 18.21 -4.18
CA ARG A 139 -11.42 18.93 -3.91
C ARG A 139 -12.42 18.02 -3.22
N ALA A 140 -12.60 16.79 -3.71
CA ALA A 140 -13.44 15.79 -3.06
C ALA A 140 -12.93 15.47 -1.64
N LEU A 141 -11.61 15.33 -1.49
CA LEU A 141 -10.96 15.09 -0.19
C LEU A 141 -11.22 16.24 0.77
N GLU A 142 -11.05 17.49 0.32
CA GLU A 142 -11.32 18.68 1.13
C GLU A 142 -12.77 18.74 1.59
N GLN A 143 -13.73 18.48 0.68
CA GLN A 143 -15.16 18.46 1.01
C GLN A 143 -15.49 17.36 2.02
N PHE A 144 -14.93 16.16 1.84
CA PHE A 144 -15.13 15.05 2.76
C PHE A 144 -14.56 15.38 4.15
N MET A 145 -13.33 15.91 4.23
CA MET A 145 -12.71 16.29 5.50
C MET A 145 -13.47 17.43 6.20
N LYS A 146 -14.03 18.40 5.45
CA LYS A 146 -14.91 19.44 6.03
C LYS A 146 -16.17 18.86 6.66
N LYS A 147 -16.77 17.86 6.01
CA LYS A 147 -17.92 17.12 6.58
C LYS A 147 -17.51 16.42 7.87
N VAL A 148 -16.38 15.72 7.87
CA VAL A 148 -15.83 15.06 9.05
C VAL A 148 -15.57 16.06 10.18
N GLU A 149 -14.89 17.17 9.93
CA GLU A 149 -14.60 18.19 10.95
C GLU A 149 -15.87 18.72 11.64
N LYS A 150 -16.97 18.85 10.86
CA LYS A 150 -18.26 19.33 11.35
C LYS A 150 -19.02 18.28 12.17
N GLU A 151 -19.06 17.04 11.68
CA GLU A 151 -19.96 15.99 12.20
C GLU A 151 -19.31 15.04 13.21
N GLU A 152 -17.98 14.89 13.15
CA GLU A 152 -17.24 13.98 14.02
C GLU A 152 -17.34 14.41 15.48
N LYS A 153 -17.56 13.45 16.39
CA LYS A 153 -17.65 13.69 17.84
C LYS A 153 -16.28 13.61 18.49
N ASP A 154 -15.45 12.63 18.09
CA ASP A 154 -14.13 12.41 18.68
C ASP A 154 -13.17 13.57 18.35
N GLY A 155 -12.49 14.09 19.37
CA GLY A 155 -11.62 15.26 19.23
C GLY A 155 -10.38 14.99 18.38
N LEU A 156 -9.80 13.79 18.45
CA LEU A 156 -8.60 13.43 17.69
C LEU A 156 -8.92 13.22 16.21
N VAL A 157 -10.01 12.51 15.90
CA VAL A 157 -10.48 12.29 14.52
C VAL A 157 -10.89 13.62 13.87
N ARG A 158 -11.59 14.49 14.62
CA ARG A 158 -11.94 15.83 14.14
C ARG A 158 -10.70 16.69 13.86
N ARG A 159 -9.71 16.63 14.75
CA ARG A 159 -8.43 17.33 14.58
C ARG A 159 -7.68 16.84 13.34
N PHE A 160 -7.66 15.53 13.09
CA PHE A 160 -7.06 14.94 11.89
C PHE A 160 -7.66 15.57 10.62
N ALA A 161 -8.99 15.65 10.54
CA ALA A 161 -9.66 16.24 9.38
C ALA A 161 -9.31 17.73 9.20
N ARG A 162 -9.28 18.51 10.28
CA ARG A 162 -8.83 19.91 10.26
C ARG A 162 -7.41 20.07 9.75
N GLU A 163 -6.48 19.24 10.23
CA GLU A 163 -5.08 19.26 9.80
C GLU A 163 -4.95 18.88 8.32
N SER A 164 -5.73 17.89 7.86
CA SER A 164 -5.81 17.50 6.45
C SER A 164 -6.24 18.70 5.58
N ILE A 165 -7.34 19.38 5.92
CA ILE A 165 -7.83 20.58 5.21
C ILE A 165 -6.76 21.67 5.15
N LYS A 166 -6.09 21.95 6.27
CA LYS A 166 -5.03 22.97 6.35
C LYS A 166 -3.82 22.63 5.46
N ASN A 167 -3.55 21.34 5.25
CA ASN A 167 -2.41 20.89 4.46
C ASN A 167 -2.67 20.88 2.94
N ILE A 168 -3.92 20.77 2.50
CA ILE A 168 -4.28 20.69 1.07
C ILE A 168 -3.71 21.85 0.23
N PRO A 169 -3.77 23.14 0.62
CA PRO A 169 -3.15 24.21 -0.14
C PRO A 169 -1.63 24.05 -0.32
N ARG A 170 -0.93 23.61 0.74
CA ARG A 170 0.52 23.35 0.68
C ARG A 170 0.84 22.17 -0.22
N LEU A 171 0.01 21.14 -0.18
CA LEU A 171 0.13 19.98 -1.08
C LEU A 171 -0.03 20.41 -2.54
N ARG A 172 -1.03 21.23 -2.88
CA ARG A 172 -1.22 21.76 -4.25
C ARG A 172 0.00 22.51 -4.76
N GLU A 173 0.57 23.41 -3.95
CA GLU A 173 1.78 24.15 -4.34
C GLU A 173 3.00 23.22 -4.50
N ALA A 174 3.14 22.22 -3.64
CA ALA A 174 4.17 21.20 -3.80
C ALA A 174 3.99 20.40 -5.10
N LEU A 175 2.76 20.06 -5.49
CA LEU A 175 2.46 19.35 -6.73
C LEU A 175 2.79 20.20 -7.96
N LYS A 176 2.48 21.50 -7.96
CA LYS A 176 2.88 22.42 -9.06
C LYS A 176 4.39 22.49 -9.23
N ARG A 177 5.14 22.64 -8.13
CA ARG A 177 6.61 22.61 -8.18
C ARG A 177 7.13 21.28 -8.73
N ARG A 178 6.61 20.16 -8.22
CA ARG A 178 6.99 18.83 -8.69
C ARG A 178 6.69 18.64 -10.17
N GLN A 179 5.54 19.10 -10.63
CA GLN A 179 5.18 19.07 -12.04
C GLN A 179 6.18 19.84 -12.91
N GLY A 180 6.61 21.04 -12.49
CA GLY A 180 7.62 21.82 -13.21
C GLY A 180 9.01 21.17 -13.28
N GLU A 181 9.34 20.29 -12.33
CA GLU A 181 10.57 19.49 -12.31
C GLU A 181 10.50 18.27 -13.25
N ARG A 182 9.30 17.70 -13.47
CA ARG A 182 9.12 16.44 -14.20
C ARG A 182 9.40 16.57 -15.69
N ARG A 183 9.97 15.52 -16.26
CA ARG A 183 10.24 15.36 -17.69
C ARG A 183 9.91 13.92 -18.07
N PRO A 184 8.61 13.55 -18.18
CA PRO A 184 8.23 12.19 -18.52
C PRO A 184 8.84 11.78 -19.87
N ASP A 185 9.57 10.67 -19.88
CA ASP A 185 10.25 10.14 -21.06
C ASP A 185 10.43 8.63 -20.90
N GLN A 186 9.86 7.85 -21.82
CA GLN A 186 9.81 6.38 -21.67
C GLN A 186 11.21 5.75 -21.62
N LYS A 187 12.18 6.32 -22.36
CA LYS A 187 13.55 5.80 -22.39
C LYS A 187 14.24 6.04 -21.05
N SER A 188 14.13 7.25 -20.51
CA SER A 188 14.68 7.62 -19.20
C SER A 188 13.99 6.87 -18.07
N PHE A 189 12.67 6.68 -18.15
CA PHE A 189 11.91 5.88 -17.20
C PHE A 189 12.39 4.43 -17.19
N LYS A 190 12.46 3.79 -18.37
CA LYS A 190 12.91 2.41 -18.50
C LYS A 190 14.32 2.23 -17.94
N LYS A 191 15.24 3.14 -18.27
CA LYS A 191 16.60 3.10 -17.73
C LYS A 191 16.60 3.18 -16.19
N ALA A 192 15.91 4.16 -15.61
CA ALA A 192 15.86 4.33 -14.15
C ALA A 192 15.16 3.15 -13.44
N TYR A 193 14.17 2.55 -14.11
CA TYR A 193 13.50 1.33 -13.65
C TYR A 193 14.47 0.15 -13.62
N ASP A 194 15.15 -0.11 -14.74
CA ASP A 194 16.08 -1.22 -14.90
C ASP A 194 17.25 -1.09 -13.92
N ASP A 195 17.82 0.11 -13.79
CA ASP A 195 18.88 0.41 -12.81
C ASP A 195 18.44 -0.03 -11.39
N LEU A 196 17.28 0.45 -10.91
CA LEU A 196 16.74 0.09 -9.59
C LEU A 196 16.39 -1.41 -9.44
N TYR A 197 15.97 -2.04 -10.53
CA TYR A 197 15.57 -3.44 -10.54
C TYR A 197 16.79 -4.36 -10.50
N ASP A 198 17.70 -4.21 -11.46
CA ASP A 198 18.87 -5.07 -11.68
C ASP A 198 19.87 -4.95 -10.53
N SER A 199 20.02 -3.74 -9.97
CA SER A 199 20.90 -3.51 -8.83
C SER A 199 20.29 -3.93 -7.49
N LYS A 200 19.06 -4.44 -7.46
CA LYS A 200 18.28 -4.61 -6.23
C LYS A 200 18.22 -3.33 -5.36
N GLY A 201 18.16 -2.15 -5.99
CA GLY A 201 18.13 -0.85 -5.30
C GLY A 201 19.50 -0.27 -4.90
N GLU A 202 20.61 -1.01 -5.05
CA GLU A 202 21.96 -0.50 -4.73
C GLU A 202 22.44 0.60 -5.68
N ASN A 203 22.10 0.50 -6.97
CA ASN A 203 22.46 1.43 -8.03
C ASN A 203 21.17 1.91 -8.70
N GLY A 204 20.71 3.11 -8.39
CA GLY A 204 19.49 3.64 -8.99
C GLY A 204 19.00 4.87 -8.25
N SER A 205 18.07 5.61 -8.84
CA SER A 205 17.56 6.83 -8.25
C SER A 205 16.04 6.89 -8.34
N PHE A 206 15.36 6.74 -7.20
CA PHE A 206 13.92 6.99 -7.08
C PHE A 206 13.55 8.40 -7.56
N ARG A 207 14.45 9.38 -7.37
CA ARG A 207 14.25 10.73 -7.91
C ARG A 207 14.27 10.71 -9.43
N ALA A 208 15.25 10.09 -10.08
CA ALA A 208 15.30 10.01 -11.54
C ALA A 208 14.08 9.25 -12.10
N LEU A 209 13.71 8.14 -11.46
CA LEU A 209 12.51 7.36 -11.79
C LEU A 209 11.25 8.25 -11.72
N GLY A 210 11.06 8.97 -10.62
CA GLY A 210 9.91 9.86 -10.43
C GLY A 210 9.86 11.04 -11.40
N LEU A 211 11.01 11.62 -11.74
CA LEU A 211 11.10 12.70 -12.73
C LEU A 211 10.77 12.22 -14.15
N ALA A 212 11.11 10.98 -14.49
CA ALA A 212 10.92 10.40 -15.82
C ALA A 212 9.58 9.65 -15.99
N SER A 213 8.86 9.33 -14.92
CA SER A 213 7.58 8.61 -14.97
C SER A 213 6.37 9.53 -15.11
N ASP A 214 5.24 8.99 -15.57
CA ASP A 214 3.89 9.54 -15.36
C ASP A 214 2.79 8.53 -15.03
N PHE A 215 1.53 8.98 -15.11
CA PHE A 215 0.37 8.15 -14.74
C PHE A 215 0.26 6.87 -15.59
N ARG A 216 0.86 6.87 -16.79
CA ARG A 216 0.87 5.71 -17.69
C ARG A 216 1.81 4.62 -17.20
N ASP A 217 2.80 4.99 -16.38
CA ASP A 217 3.80 4.07 -15.83
C ASP A 217 3.39 3.41 -14.51
N GLU A 218 2.20 3.72 -13.97
CA GLU A 218 1.76 3.24 -12.66
C GLU A 218 1.76 1.72 -12.53
N GLN A 219 1.36 1.00 -13.59
CA GLN A 219 1.38 -0.47 -13.57
C GLN A 219 2.81 -1.00 -13.43
N ALA A 220 3.78 -0.42 -14.15
CA ALA A 220 5.18 -0.77 -14.04
C ALA A 220 5.71 -0.45 -12.64
N LEU A 221 5.41 0.73 -12.10
CA LEU A 221 5.78 1.13 -10.75
C LEU A 221 5.19 0.19 -9.69
N ALA A 222 3.92 -0.21 -9.81
CA ALA A 222 3.28 -1.16 -8.90
C ALA A 222 3.97 -2.54 -8.95
N LEU A 223 4.37 -3.00 -10.13
CA LEU A 223 5.16 -4.23 -10.29
C LEU A 223 6.55 -4.10 -9.65
N LEU A 224 7.22 -2.95 -9.81
CA LEU A 224 8.51 -2.69 -9.16
C LEU A 224 8.40 -2.72 -7.64
N ARG A 225 7.36 -2.09 -7.08
CA ARG A 225 7.04 -2.14 -5.64
C ARG A 225 6.89 -3.57 -5.14
N ALA A 226 6.09 -4.39 -5.83
CA ALA A 226 5.89 -5.79 -5.43
C ALA A 226 7.19 -6.61 -5.49
N ARG A 227 8.02 -6.38 -6.52
CA ARG A 227 9.35 -7.01 -6.66
C ARG A 227 10.32 -6.58 -5.58
N ILE A 228 10.33 -5.30 -5.21
CA ILE A 228 11.12 -4.78 -4.09
C ILE A 228 10.71 -5.49 -2.80
N LEU A 229 9.41 -5.56 -2.50
CA LEU A 229 8.90 -6.19 -1.27
C LEU A 229 9.19 -7.69 -1.19
N ARG A 230 9.32 -8.37 -2.33
CA ARG A 230 9.72 -9.78 -2.39
C ARG A 230 11.09 -10.04 -1.75
N ARG A 231 12.00 -9.05 -1.75
CA ARG A 231 13.33 -9.13 -1.09
C ARG A 231 13.21 -9.43 0.41
N GLY A 232 12.11 -8.98 1.04
CA GLY A 232 11.81 -9.31 2.44
C GLY A 232 12.77 -8.73 3.47
N THR A 233 13.48 -7.66 3.13
CA THR A 233 14.39 -6.95 4.04
C THR A 233 13.75 -5.64 4.52
N PRO A 234 14.13 -5.12 5.71
CA PRO A 234 13.63 -3.84 6.20
C PRO A 234 13.83 -2.70 5.19
N GLU A 235 14.92 -2.69 4.43
CA GLU A 235 15.24 -1.69 3.40
C GLU A 235 14.19 -1.68 2.29
N ALA A 236 13.71 -2.87 1.88
CA ALA A 236 12.69 -3.00 0.85
C ALA A 236 11.37 -2.30 1.22
N VAL A 237 11.06 -2.20 2.52
CA VAL A 237 9.88 -1.50 3.03
C VAL A 237 10.00 0.00 2.75
N TYR A 238 11.19 0.58 2.91
CA TYR A 238 11.46 1.99 2.61
C TYR A 238 11.48 2.26 1.10
N ASP A 239 12.15 1.41 0.33
CA ASP A 239 12.18 1.48 -1.14
C ASP A 239 10.77 1.43 -1.75
N ALA A 240 9.92 0.53 -1.25
CA ALA A 240 8.53 0.42 -1.67
C ALA A 240 7.71 1.69 -1.36
N GLN A 241 8.02 2.38 -0.26
CA GLN A 241 7.39 3.65 0.08
C GLN A 241 7.85 4.79 -0.85
N GLU A 242 9.10 4.79 -1.34
CA GLU A 242 9.53 5.74 -2.37
C GLU A 242 8.76 5.52 -3.68
N ILE A 243 8.55 4.26 -4.09
CA ILE A 243 7.70 3.95 -5.24
C ILE A 243 6.26 4.44 -5.04
N ASN A 244 5.68 4.21 -3.85
CA ASN A 244 4.35 4.73 -3.54
C ASN A 244 4.27 6.25 -3.60
N ARG A 245 5.29 6.97 -3.15
CA ARG A 245 5.33 8.44 -3.27
C ARG A 245 5.32 8.87 -4.74
N ILE A 246 6.08 8.20 -5.61
CA ILE A 246 6.08 8.47 -7.05
C ILE A 246 4.68 8.24 -7.63
N ILE A 247 4.07 7.07 -7.37
CA ILE A 247 2.71 6.75 -7.84
C ILE A 247 1.70 7.80 -7.37
N LEU A 248 1.70 8.15 -6.08
CA LEU A 248 0.76 9.12 -5.52
C LEU A 248 0.93 10.51 -6.15
N ILE A 249 2.18 10.96 -6.35
CA ILE A 249 2.46 12.24 -7.02
C ILE A 249 1.95 12.22 -8.47
N ASN A 250 2.16 11.11 -9.20
CA ASN A 250 1.69 10.96 -10.57
C ASN A 250 0.15 11.09 -10.65
N ARG A 251 -0.56 10.42 -9.73
CA ARG A 251 -2.02 10.49 -9.63
C ARG A 251 -2.53 11.88 -9.28
N LEU A 252 -1.94 12.50 -8.26
CA LEU A 252 -2.36 13.82 -7.80
C LEU A 252 -2.12 14.90 -8.85
N ILE A 253 -0.99 14.87 -9.56
CA ILE A 253 -0.71 15.80 -10.67
C ILE A 253 -1.74 15.64 -11.78
N ARG A 254 -2.07 14.40 -12.17
CA ARG A 254 -3.11 14.13 -13.18
C ARG A 254 -4.49 14.62 -12.70
N SER A 255 -4.86 14.33 -11.46
CA SER A 255 -6.17 14.71 -10.91
C SER A 255 -6.36 16.22 -10.81
N GLU A 256 -5.29 16.98 -10.54
CA GLU A 256 -5.33 18.45 -10.51
C GLU A 256 -5.20 19.08 -11.92
N GLY A 257 -5.18 18.28 -13.00
CA GLY A 257 -5.06 18.76 -14.37
C GLY A 257 -3.70 19.39 -14.70
N LEU A 258 -2.65 19.00 -13.97
CA LEU A 258 -1.32 19.57 -14.09
C LEU A 258 -0.40 18.78 -15.05
N GLY A 259 -0.78 17.57 -15.47
CA GLY A 259 0.05 16.73 -16.34
C GLY A 259 -0.73 15.73 -17.17
#